data_AF-A0AAV5K773-F1
#
_entry.id   AF-A0AAV5K773-F1
#
_cell.length_a   1.000
_cell.length_b   1.000
_cell.length_c   1.000
_cell.angle_alpha   90.00
_cell.angle_beta   90.00
_cell.angle_gamma   90.00
#
_symmetry.space_group_name_H-M   'P 1'
#
loop_
_entity.id
_entity.type
_entity.pdbx_description
1 polymer ?
#
loop_
_entity_poly.entity_id
_entity_poly.type
_entity_poly.pdbx_seq_one_letter_code
_entity_poly.pdbx_strand_id
1 'polypeptide(L)' 'MECLLVVGLWCAYPSPIMRPSMRQAIQVLNFEADLPNLPSKRPIPNYDIPGTSVIGTSEPGTSVTGTSESGSISITMPR' A
#
# COMPACT_ATOMS: atom_id res chain seq x y z
N MET A 1 3.03 -24.86 11.92
CA MET A 1 3.58 -23.59 11.38
C MET A 1 2.58 -22.87 10.45
N GLU A 2 1.61 -23.58 9.89
CA GLU A 2 0.60 -23.03 8.97
C GLU A 2 -0.21 -21.86 9.55
N CYS A 3 -0.50 -21.85 10.86
CA CYS A 3 -1.24 -20.76 11.50
C CYS A 3 -0.58 -19.39 11.32
N LEU A 4 0.76 -19.31 11.46
CA LEU A 4 1.50 -18.07 11.24
C LEU A 4 1.40 -17.60 9.78
N LEU A 5 1.44 -18.54 8.83
CA LEU A 5 1.34 -18.23 7.40
C LEU A 5 -0.07 -17.75 7.03
N VAL A 6 -1.10 -18.42 7.57
CA VAL A 6 -2.50 -18.07 7.33
C VAL A 6 -2.82 -16.71 7.95
N VAL A 7 -2.42 -16.45 9.20
CA VAL A 7 -2.59 -15.15 9.86
C VAL A 7 -1.79 -14.06 9.15
N GLY A 8 -0.55 -14.34 8.75
CA GLY A 8 0.28 -13.40 8.00
C GLY A 8 -0.36 -13.00 6.67
N LEU A 9 -0.92 -13.95 5.92
CA LEU A 9 -1.64 -13.69 4.68
C LEU A 9 -2.94 -12.92 4.92
N TRP A 10 -3.68 -13.25 5.97
CA TRP A 10 -4.91 -12.55 6.35
C TRP A 10 -4.63 -11.09 6.71
N CYS A 11 -3.52 -10.86 7.41
CA CYS A 11 -2.98 -9.55 7.71
C CYS A 11 -2.37 -8.84 6.49
N ALA A 12 -2.18 -9.48 5.34
CA ALA A 12 -1.65 -8.84 4.13
C ALA A 12 -2.74 -8.52 3.09
N TYR A 13 -4.02 -8.66 3.46
CA TYR A 13 -5.13 -8.48 2.53
C TYR A 13 -5.24 -7.02 2.03
N PRO A 14 -5.47 -6.79 0.72
CA PRO A 14 -5.48 -5.44 0.13
C PRO A 14 -6.63 -4.56 0.66
N SER A 15 -7.75 -5.18 1.01
CA SER A 15 -8.89 -4.47 1.61
C SER A 15 -8.81 -4.47 3.15
N PRO A 16 -8.85 -3.28 3.80
CA PRO A 16 -8.71 -3.16 5.25
C PRO A 16 -9.85 -3.81 6.03
N ILE A 17 -11.05 -3.92 5.45
CA ILE A 17 -12.21 -4.55 6.09
C ILE A 17 -12.08 -6.07 6.22
N MET A 18 -11.20 -6.68 5.42
CA MET A 18 -10.94 -8.13 5.46
C MET A 18 -9.73 -8.45 6.36
N ARG A 19 -9.03 -7.42 6.83
CA ARG A 19 -7.86 -7.54 7.70
C ARG A 19 -8.34 -7.75 9.14
N PRO A 20 -7.82 -8.76 9.86
CA PRO A 20 -8.19 -8.97 11.26
C PRO A 20 -7.68 -7.84 12.14
N SER A 21 -8.34 -7.62 13.28
CA SER A 21 -7.75 -6.78 14.33
C SER A 21 -6.51 -7.46 14.94
N MET A 22 -5.61 -6.66 15.49
CA MET A 22 -4.42 -7.18 16.20
C MET A 22 -4.79 -8.19 17.29
N ARG A 23 -5.89 -7.95 18.02
CA ARG A 23 -6.38 -8.85 19.08
C ARG A 23 -6.82 -10.20 18.52
N GLN A 24 -7.58 -10.20 17.42
CA GLN A 24 -8.02 -11.43 16.78
C GLN A 24 -6.83 -12.22 16.22
N ALA A 25 -5.86 -11.54 15.61
CA ALA A 25 -4.64 -12.18 15.15
C ALA A 25 -3.90 -12.87 16.30
N ILE A 26 -3.75 -12.21 17.45
CA ILE A 26 -3.10 -12.80 18.64
C ILE A 26 -3.88 -14.00 19.17
N GLN A 27 -5.21 -13.92 19.26
CA GLN A 27 -6.04 -15.04 19.72
C GLN A 27 -5.91 -16.27 18.82
N VAL A 28 -5.90 -16.08 17.50
CA VAL A 28 -5.68 -17.16 16.54
C VAL A 28 -4.26 -17.72 16.64
N LEU A 29 -3.25 -16.87 16.88
CA LEU A 29 -1.86 -17.31 17.10
C LEU A 29 -1.67 -18.07 18.43
N ASN A 30 -2.46 -17.74 19.45
CA ASN A 30 -2.51 -18.44 20.73
C ASN A 30 -3.40 -19.70 20.69
N PHE A 31 -4.04 -20.01 19.55
CA PHE A 31 -5.00 -21.10 19.41
C PHE A 31 -6.25 -20.97 20.31
N GLU A 32 -6.58 -19.75 20.72
CA GLU A 32 -7.79 -19.41 21.49
C GLU A 32 -9.02 -19.20 20.58
N ALA A 33 -8.80 -19.09 19.27
CA ALA A 33 -9.84 -18.89 18.27
C ALA A 33 -9.55 -19.77 17.03
N ASP A 34 -10.62 -20.12 16.31
CA ASP A 34 -10.52 -20.92 15.10
C ASP A 34 -9.76 -20.19 14.00
N LEU A 35 -8.99 -20.96 13.22
CA LEU A 35 -8.24 -20.44 12.09
C LEU A 35 -9.22 -19.97 11.00
N PRO A 36 -9.06 -18.74 10.48
CA PRO A 36 -9.93 -18.26 9.41
C PRO A 36 -9.77 -19.12 8.15
N ASN A 37 -10.88 -19.42 7.49
CA ASN A 37 -10.87 -20.06 6.18
C ASN A 37 -10.50 -19.03 5.12
N LEU A 38 -9.20 -18.91 4.82
CA LEU A 38 -8.76 -18.05 3.73
C LEU A 38 -9.15 -18.65 2.38
N PRO A 39 -9.64 -17.84 1.43
CA PRO A 39 -9.88 -18.30 0.08
C PRO A 39 -8.57 -18.79 -0.55
N SER A 40 -8.55 -20.04 -1.01
CA SER A 40 -7.37 -20.63 -1.69
C SER A 40 -7.09 -20.00 -3.06
N LYS A 41 -8.10 -19.33 -3.63
CA LYS A 41 -7.94 -18.56 -4.87
C LYS A 41 -7.26 -17.24 -4.53
N ARG A 42 -6.05 -17.04 -5.06
CA ARG A 42 -5.32 -15.77 -4.97
C ARG A 42 -6.20 -14.67 -5.59
N PRO A 43 -6.66 -13.69 -4.81
CA PRO A 43 -7.37 -12.56 -5.41
C PRO A 43 -6.38 -11.82 -6.31
N ILE A 44 -6.80 -11.55 -7.54
CA ILE A 44 -6.05 -10.70 -8.46
C ILE A 44 -6.00 -9.31 -7.78
N PRO A 45 -4.81 -8.73 -7.57
CA PRO A 45 -4.72 -7.40 -6.99
C PRO A 45 -5.39 -6.39 -7.93
N ASN A 46 -6.59 -5.96 -7.58
CA ASN A 46 -7.21 -4.80 -8.20
C ASN A 46 -6.61 -3.57 -7.53
N TYR A 47 -5.48 -3.12 -8.06
CA TYR A 47 -5.00 -1.77 -7.78
C TYR A 47 -5.89 -0.83 -8.59
N ASP A 48 -6.92 -0.27 -7.96
CA ASP A 48 -7.65 0.85 -8.56
C ASP A 48 -6.63 1.97 -8.74
N ILE A 49 -6.18 2.19 -9.98
CA ILE A 49 -5.31 3.31 -10.34
C ILE A 49 -6.24 4.53 -10.33
N PRO A 50 -6.13 5.46 -9.36
CA PRO A 50 -6.89 6.70 -9.42
C PRO A 50 -6.43 7.44 -10.67
N GLY A 51 -7.39 7.72 -11.56
CA GLY A 51 -7.18 8.02 -12.97
C GLY A 51 -5.90 8.77 -13.32
N THR A 52 -5.09 8.18 -14.19
CA THR A 52 -4.22 8.96 -15.07
C THR A 52 -5.13 9.80 -15.94
N SER A 53 -5.37 11.04 -15.52
CA SER A 53 -5.87 12.08 -16.40
C SER A 53 -4.80 12.32 -17.47
N VAL A 54 -4.83 11.51 -18.53
CA VAL A 54 -4.20 11.82 -19.80
C VAL A 54 -4.97 13.01 -20.40
N ILE A 55 -4.57 14.22 -20.01
CA ILE A 55 -4.96 15.42 -20.76
C ILE A 55 -4.11 15.41 -22.04
N GLY A 56 -4.77 15.05 -23.14
CA GLY A 56 -4.19 15.08 -24.47
C GLY A 56 -3.97 16.51 -24.97
N THR A 57 -2.73 16.75 -25.41
CA THR A 57 -2.34 17.52 -26.60
C THR A 57 -2.88 18.95 -26.79
N SER A 58 -2.00 19.93 -26.53
CA SER A 58 -1.62 20.95 -27.53
C SER A 58 -0.27 21.59 -27.16
N GLU A 59 0.78 21.22 -27.91
CA GLU A 59 1.91 22.02 -28.45
C GLU A 59 2.63 23.13 -27.61
N PRO A 60 3.89 23.45 -27.98
CA PRO A 60 4.96 23.84 -27.06
C PRO A 60 4.92 25.34 -26.70
N GLY A 61 4.98 25.65 -25.41
CA GLY A 61 5.07 27.00 -24.91
C GLY A 61 5.61 27.02 -23.49
N THR A 62 6.85 27.47 -23.34
CA THR A 62 7.50 27.81 -22.08
C THR A 62 6.61 28.73 -21.23
N SER A 63 6.33 28.38 -19.97
CA SER A 63 6.55 29.24 -18.80
C SER A 63 6.21 28.53 -17.50
N VAL A 64 7.24 28.43 -16.68
CA VAL A 64 7.25 28.02 -15.27
C VAL A 64 6.42 28.97 -14.40
N THR A 65 5.82 28.46 -13.31
CA THR A 65 6.17 28.81 -11.90
C THR A 65 5.01 28.44 -10.97
N GLY A 66 5.31 27.69 -9.89
CA GLY A 66 4.27 27.36 -8.91
C GLY A 66 4.64 26.46 -7.72
N THR A 67 5.89 26.38 -7.26
CA THR A 67 6.12 26.20 -5.81
C THR A 67 7.03 27.33 -5.37
N SER A 68 6.60 28.08 -4.36
CA SER A 68 7.53 28.94 -3.64
C SER A 68 8.73 28.12 -3.19
N GLU A 69 9.89 28.69 -3.51
CA GLU A 69 11.25 28.43 -3.03
C GLU A 69 11.85 27.03 -3.20
N SER A 70 12.26 26.72 -4.44
CA SER A 70 13.39 25.82 -4.68
C SER A 70 14.70 26.61 -4.53
N GLY A 71 15.19 26.73 -3.30
CA GLY A 71 16.60 27.01 -3.05
C GLY A 71 17.44 25.87 -3.63
N SER A 72 18.37 26.19 -4.53
CA SER A 72 19.31 25.25 -5.14
C SER A 72 20.08 24.49 -4.07
N ILE A 73 19.77 23.20 -3.87
CA ILE A 73 20.49 22.33 -2.94
C ILE A 73 21.74 21.79 -3.64
N SER A 74 22.74 22.65 -3.79
CA SER A 74 24.11 22.18 -4.03
C SER A 74 24.59 21.51 -2.75
N ILE A 75 24.77 20.20 -2.77
CA ILE A 75 25.33 19.45 -1.64
C ILE A 75 26.84 19.72 -1.59
N THR A 76 27.23 20.79 -0.91
CA THR A 76 28.63 21.04 -0.53
C THR A 76 28.88 20.43 0.86
N MET A 77 29.89 19.58 0.94
CA MET A 77 30.31 18.81 2.13
C MET A 77 31.26 19.67 3.01
N PRO A 78 31.03 19.83 4.33
CA PRO A 78 31.97 20.55 5.18
C PRO A 78 33.11 19.64 5.68
N ARG A 79 34.31 20.22 5.79
CA ARG A 79 35.57 19.60 6.25
C ARG A 79 35.63 19.47 7.77
#